data_AF-A0A7X6PUN2-F1
#
_entry.id   AF-A0A7X6PUN2-F1
#
_cell.length_a   1.000
_cell.length_b   1.000
_cell.length_c   1.000
_cell.angle_alpha   90.00
_cell.angle_beta   90.00
_cell.angle_gamma   90.00
#
_symmetry.space_group_name_H-M   'P 1'
#
loop_
_entity.id
_entity.type
_entity.pdbx_description
1 polymer ?
#
loop_
_entity_poly.entity_id
_entity_poly.type
_entity_poly.pdbx_seq_one_letter_code
_entity_poly.pdbx_strand_id
1 'polypeptide(L)'
;PEGISMESTPLNSAARDRLSQIIKEEQLYWYDHPMEIGTDKENSEFLYGLKGFKEAVTFEKERGNTAYETKPVLLMSVSVTHKGLHDIAASYLEGLLCKTDYPDNLDLYLFTEKDTQDMVRDVLAPSAKEFLNRNGSDLSMIFGVDGEYGRHYSFLKAVALFWNILINERVSATFKIDLDQVFPQERLVHETGKSAFEHLKSSLWGASGIDSKGAPVELGMIAGALVNKDDIKKGLFTPDVKYPAQGIGPDEMIFFSKLPQALSTRAEMMARYNKDSSINGIDECIERIHVTGGTTGILVDCLKRHRPFTPSFIGRAEDQAYIISTLFNRHERLAYLHEDGLIMRHDKKAFAKEGDMRTQISKLTGDFIRILYFSNLSRLISGGSERVKGLLDPYTGCFISSIPITVVYLRLALKALSLAREGKIKWADELIASGAKRIPAAIGFCSRGLKGQYEREQKAWRLYYDTMSALGDSICAGNPSGLEMRKRARDIVSRCLVKKRGLNR
;
A
#
# COMPACT_ATOMS: atom_id res chain seq x y z
N PRO A 1 11.27 -18.53 -16.18
CA PRO A 1 11.14 -19.67 -15.23
C PRO A 1 10.99 -20.97 -16.02
N GLU A 2 11.69 -22.04 -15.61
CA GLU A 2 11.54 -23.36 -16.24
C GLU A 2 10.10 -23.86 -16.03
N GLY A 3 9.38 -24.19 -17.11
CA GLY A 3 8.04 -24.78 -17.05
C GLY A 3 6.87 -23.88 -17.46
N ILE A 4 7.07 -22.58 -17.76
CA ILE A 4 5.97 -21.71 -18.24
C ILE A 4 5.79 -21.88 -19.75
N SER A 5 4.64 -22.42 -20.17
CA SER A 5 4.27 -22.44 -21.59
C SER A 5 3.87 -21.04 -22.05
N MET A 6 4.80 -20.33 -22.70
CA MET A 6 4.54 -19.02 -23.30
C MET A 6 3.38 -19.04 -24.32
N GLU A 7 3.12 -20.20 -24.94
CA GLU A 7 2.02 -20.41 -25.89
C GLU A 7 0.63 -20.33 -25.23
N SER A 8 0.53 -20.63 -23.93
CA SER A 8 -0.74 -20.61 -23.18
C SER A 8 -1.18 -19.20 -22.73
N THR A 9 -0.29 -18.21 -22.83
CA THR A 9 -0.56 -16.83 -22.41
C THR A 9 -1.65 -16.17 -23.28
N PRO A 10 -2.54 -15.32 -22.71
CA PRO A 10 -3.60 -14.61 -23.45
C PRO A 10 -3.07 -13.45 -24.30
N LEU A 11 -1.81 -13.51 -24.73
CA LEU A 11 -1.12 -12.48 -25.51
C LEU A 11 -1.09 -12.84 -27.00
N ASN A 12 -0.99 -11.83 -27.86
CA ASN A 12 -0.79 -12.04 -29.30
C ASN A 12 0.66 -12.50 -29.60
N SER A 13 0.92 -12.99 -30.81
CA SER A 13 2.25 -13.51 -31.22
C SER A 13 3.37 -12.49 -31.03
N ALA A 14 3.17 -11.25 -31.46
CA ALA A 14 4.16 -10.18 -31.32
C ALA A 14 4.54 -9.89 -29.85
N ALA A 15 3.56 -9.91 -28.94
CA ALA A 15 3.80 -9.74 -27.51
C ALA A 15 4.53 -10.94 -26.89
N ARG A 16 4.25 -12.17 -27.34
CA ARG A 16 4.97 -13.38 -26.91
C ARG A 16 6.44 -13.36 -27.36
N ASP A 17 6.70 -12.96 -28.60
CA ASP A 17 8.06 -12.82 -29.12
C ASP A 17 8.84 -11.79 -28.30
N ARG A 18 8.20 -10.66 -27.96
CA ARG A 18 8.81 -9.62 -27.12
C ARG A 18 9.12 -10.12 -25.71
N LEU A 19 8.25 -10.94 -25.09
CA LEU A 19 8.50 -11.53 -23.78
C LEU A 19 9.79 -12.39 -23.73
N SER A 20 10.11 -13.08 -24.83
CA SER A 20 11.33 -13.90 -24.91
C SER A 20 12.63 -13.08 -24.82
N GLN A 21 12.55 -11.78 -25.14
CA GLN A 21 13.66 -10.84 -24.96
C GLN A 21 13.62 -10.19 -23.58
N ILE A 22 12.42 -9.85 -23.09
CA ILE A 22 12.23 -9.20 -21.80
C ILE A 22 12.73 -10.07 -20.64
N ILE A 23 12.58 -11.40 -20.74
CA ILE A 23 13.06 -12.32 -19.69
C ILE A 23 14.58 -12.26 -19.46
N LYS A 24 15.33 -11.66 -20.39
CA LYS A 24 16.79 -11.45 -20.30
C LYS A 24 17.15 -10.07 -19.74
N GLU A 25 16.18 -9.17 -19.55
CA GLU A 25 16.40 -7.86 -18.95
C GLU A 25 16.79 -8.00 -17.48
N GLU A 26 17.56 -7.05 -16.95
CA GLU A 26 17.78 -6.96 -15.51
C GLU A 26 16.47 -6.53 -14.82
N GLN A 27 16.14 -7.22 -13.73
CA GLN A 27 15.03 -6.84 -12.87
C GLN A 27 15.34 -5.51 -12.16
N LEU A 28 14.44 -4.54 -12.32
CA LEU A 28 14.59 -3.18 -11.79
C LEU A 28 14.06 -3.04 -10.36
N TYR A 29 12.97 -3.74 -10.02
CA TYR A 29 12.24 -3.58 -8.77
C TYR A 29 11.92 -4.92 -8.13
N TRP A 30 11.86 -4.95 -6.80
CA TRP A 30 11.57 -6.16 -6.01
C TRP A 30 10.25 -5.99 -5.26
N TYR A 31 9.20 -6.59 -5.80
CA TYR A 31 7.90 -6.63 -5.13
C TYR A 31 7.79 -7.82 -4.17
N ASP A 32 6.98 -7.72 -3.12
CA ASP A 32 6.79 -8.79 -2.13
C ASP A 32 6.00 -9.98 -2.72
N HIS A 33 5.08 -9.69 -3.64
CA HIS A 33 4.18 -10.66 -4.29
C HIS A 33 4.02 -10.37 -5.80
N PRO A 34 5.08 -10.53 -6.62
CA PRO A 34 4.98 -10.31 -8.06
C PRO A 34 4.21 -11.46 -8.74
N MET A 35 3.22 -11.10 -9.55
CA MET A 35 2.54 -12.05 -10.42
C MET A 35 3.42 -12.34 -11.65
N GLU A 36 3.73 -13.62 -11.90
CA GLU A 36 4.49 -14.02 -13.08
C GLU A 36 3.58 -14.08 -14.30
N ILE A 37 4.09 -13.65 -15.45
CA ILE A 37 3.38 -13.84 -16.71
C ILE A 37 3.32 -15.33 -17.03
N GLY A 38 2.11 -15.80 -17.33
CA GLY A 38 1.83 -17.21 -17.58
C GLY A 38 1.45 -18.01 -16.33
N THR A 39 1.23 -17.35 -15.19
CA THR A 39 0.63 -17.99 -14.01
C THR A 39 -0.78 -18.51 -14.36
N ASP A 40 -1.08 -19.74 -13.94
CA ASP A 40 -2.42 -20.33 -14.10
C ASP A 40 -3.49 -19.51 -13.40
N LYS A 41 -4.74 -19.59 -13.88
CA LYS A 41 -5.84 -18.77 -13.37
C LYS A 41 -6.08 -18.96 -11.88
N GLU A 42 -5.99 -20.21 -11.41
CA GLU A 42 -6.19 -20.63 -10.03
C GLU A 42 -5.13 -20.04 -9.08
N ASN A 43 -3.96 -19.71 -9.62
CA ASN A 43 -2.83 -19.13 -8.89
C ASN A 43 -2.68 -17.62 -9.12
N SER A 44 -3.63 -16.98 -9.83
CA SER A 44 -3.59 -15.55 -10.10
C SER A 44 -4.16 -14.76 -8.92
N GLU A 45 -3.28 -14.11 -8.15
CA GLU A 45 -3.67 -13.18 -7.07
C GLU A 45 -4.61 -12.07 -7.59
N PHE A 46 -4.38 -11.60 -8.83
CA PHE A 46 -5.23 -10.62 -9.49
C PHE A 46 -6.69 -11.09 -9.64
N LEU A 47 -6.90 -12.28 -10.20
CA LEU A 47 -8.25 -12.84 -10.36
C LEU A 47 -8.88 -13.18 -9.00
N TYR A 48 -8.06 -13.62 -8.05
CA TYR A 48 -8.49 -13.96 -6.71
C TYR A 48 -9.04 -12.75 -5.94
N GLY A 49 -8.24 -11.68 -5.83
CA GLY A 49 -8.64 -10.45 -5.14
C GLY A 49 -9.88 -9.82 -5.77
N LEU A 50 -9.94 -9.81 -7.10
CA LEU A 50 -11.11 -9.28 -7.82
C LEU A 50 -12.37 -10.09 -7.53
N LYS A 51 -12.27 -11.43 -7.48
CA LYS A 51 -13.39 -12.30 -7.09
C LYS A 51 -13.84 -12.02 -5.66
N GLY A 52 -12.91 -11.91 -4.71
CA GLY A 52 -13.24 -11.61 -3.31
C GLY A 52 -13.92 -10.24 -3.16
N PHE A 53 -13.48 -9.23 -3.91
CA PHE A 53 -14.13 -7.92 -3.90
C PHE A 53 -15.52 -7.96 -4.56
N LYS A 54 -15.69 -8.69 -5.67
CA LYS A 54 -17.01 -8.95 -6.29
C LYS A 54 -18.00 -9.52 -5.28
N GLU A 55 -17.59 -10.58 -4.57
CA GLU A 55 -18.41 -11.24 -3.55
C GLU A 55 -18.78 -10.26 -2.43
N ALA A 56 -17.83 -9.45 -1.98
CA ALA A 56 -18.08 -8.42 -0.97
C ALA A 56 -19.14 -7.41 -1.44
N VAL A 57 -19.05 -6.90 -2.68
CA VAL A 57 -20.01 -5.94 -3.24
C VAL A 57 -21.40 -6.55 -3.44
N THR A 58 -21.47 -7.80 -3.92
CA THR A 58 -22.76 -8.51 -4.05
C THR A 58 -23.45 -8.65 -2.70
N PHE A 59 -22.70 -9.03 -1.66
CA PHE A 59 -23.24 -9.12 -0.31
C PHE A 59 -23.79 -7.79 0.19
N GLU A 60 -23.09 -6.67 -0.06
CA GLU A 60 -23.59 -5.34 0.35
C GLU A 60 -24.88 -4.93 -0.38
N LYS A 61 -25.04 -5.36 -1.63
CA LYS A 61 -26.28 -5.15 -2.39
C LYS A 61 -27.45 -5.94 -1.81
N GLU A 62 -27.22 -7.23 -1.54
CA GLU A 62 -28.21 -8.12 -0.93
C GLU A 62 -28.61 -7.67 0.48
N ARG A 63 -27.67 -7.10 1.24
CA ARG A 63 -27.91 -6.52 2.57
C ARG A 63 -28.63 -5.17 2.52
N GLY A 64 -28.74 -4.53 1.35
CA GLY A 64 -29.38 -3.21 1.19
C GLY A 64 -28.49 -2.03 1.58
N ASN A 65 -27.17 -2.24 1.72
CA ASN A 65 -26.21 -1.18 2.04
C ASN A 65 -25.84 -0.31 0.85
N THR A 66 -26.02 -0.83 -0.36
CA THR A 66 -25.78 -0.11 -1.62
C THR A 66 -26.82 -0.54 -2.65
N ALA A 67 -27.20 0.38 -3.54
CA ALA A 67 -28.19 0.08 -4.55
C ALA A 67 -27.62 -0.86 -5.62
N TYR A 68 -28.47 -1.68 -6.24
CA TYR A 68 -28.04 -2.75 -7.16
C TYR A 68 -27.33 -2.21 -8.41
N GLU A 69 -27.74 -1.05 -8.89
CA GLU A 69 -27.17 -0.32 -10.02
C GLU A 69 -25.86 0.39 -9.69
N THR A 70 -25.55 0.59 -8.41
CA THR A 70 -24.32 1.26 -7.99
C THR A 70 -23.12 0.36 -8.28
N LYS A 71 -22.12 0.92 -8.97
CA LYS A 71 -20.84 0.25 -9.24
C LYS A 71 -19.74 0.96 -8.44
N PRO A 72 -19.09 0.28 -7.48
CA PRO A 72 -17.93 0.85 -6.83
C PRO A 72 -16.78 0.96 -7.83
N VAL A 73 -16.00 2.03 -7.69
CA VAL A 73 -14.78 2.26 -8.45
C VAL A 73 -13.65 1.47 -7.79
N LEU A 74 -13.02 0.58 -8.55
CA LEU A 74 -11.82 -0.15 -8.14
C LEU A 74 -10.64 0.30 -8.99
N LEU A 75 -9.63 0.87 -8.34
CA LEU A 75 -8.39 1.33 -8.97
C LEU A 75 -7.27 0.35 -8.70
N MET A 76 -6.54 -0.03 -9.74
CA MET A 76 -5.39 -0.93 -9.63
C MET A 76 -4.16 -0.31 -10.25
N SER A 77 -3.09 -0.19 -9.46
CA SER A 77 -1.76 0.12 -9.98
C SER A 77 -1.15 -1.11 -10.64
N VAL A 78 -0.69 -0.96 -11.88
CA VAL A 78 -0.02 -2.00 -12.65
C VAL A 78 1.45 -1.64 -12.80
N SER A 79 2.25 -2.11 -11.85
CA SER A 79 3.70 -1.92 -11.81
C SER A 79 4.41 -3.14 -12.38
N VAL A 80 5.59 -2.95 -12.96
CA VAL A 80 6.36 -4.05 -13.55
C VAL A 80 7.75 -4.18 -12.96
N THR A 81 8.34 -5.37 -13.07
CA THR A 81 9.71 -5.63 -12.61
C THR A 81 10.76 -5.40 -13.69
N HIS A 82 10.37 -5.40 -14.97
CA HIS A 82 11.26 -5.22 -16.12
C HIS A 82 10.67 -4.16 -17.05
N LYS A 83 11.53 -3.27 -17.58
CA LYS A 83 11.10 -2.12 -18.39
C LYS A 83 10.30 -2.54 -19.62
N GLY A 84 10.67 -3.64 -20.26
CA GLY A 84 9.99 -4.09 -21.47
C GLY A 84 8.54 -4.54 -21.24
N LEU A 85 8.13 -4.78 -19.98
CA LEU A 85 6.76 -5.20 -19.64
C LEU A 85 5.74 -4.06 -19.66
N HIS A 86 6.13 -2.77 -19.68
CA HIS A 86 5.19 -1.65 -19.64
C HIS A 86 4.12 -1.73 -20.73
N ASP A 87 4.51 -2.14 -21.95
CA ASP A 87 3.61 -2.20 -23.10
C ASP A 87 2.75 -3.48 -23.12
N ILE A 88 2.98 -4.42 -22.20
CA ILE A 88 2.37 -5.76 -22.20
C ILE A 88 1.46 -5.97 -20.98
N ALA A 89 1.82 -5.42 -19.83
CA ALA A 89 1.21 -5.77 -18.54
C ALA A 89 -0.31 -5.54 -18.50
N ALA A 90 -0.79 -4.37 -18.93
CA ALA A 90 -2.24 -4.08 -18.96
C ALA A 90 -3.00 -5.03 -19.89
N SER A 91 -2.51 -5.23 -21.13
CA SER A 91 -3.13 -6.15 -22.08
C SER A 91 -3.11 -7.60 -21.63
N TYR A 92 -2.08 -8.02 -20.89
CA TYR A 92 -2.04 -9.33 -20.26
C TYR A 92 -3.16 -9.49 -19.22
N LEU A 93 -3.34 -8.51 -18.33
CA LEU A 93 -4.40 -8.51 -17.32
C LEU A 93 -5.80 -8.49 -17.94
N GLU A 94 -6.03 -7.64 -18.93
CA GLU A 94 -7.28 -7.62 -19.70
C GLU A 94 -7.57 -8.98 -20.37
N GLY A 95 -6.52 -9.60 -20.93
CA GLY A 95 -6.61 -10.93 -21.53
C GLY A 95 -6.96 -12.04 -20.53
N LEU A 96 -6.48 -11.93 -19.28
CA LEU A 96 -6.90 -12.82 -18.20
C LEU A 96 -8.39 -12.63 -17.88
N LEU A 97 -8.84 -11.38 -17.77
CA LEU A 97 -10.24 -11.06 -17.47
C LEU A 97 -11.21 -11.56 -18.55
N CYS A 98 -10.84 -11.46 -19.83
CA CYS A 98 -11.66 -11.95 -20.95
C CYS A 98 -11.96 -13.46 -20.85
N LYS A 99 -11.12 -14.22 -20.15
CA LYS A 99 -11.28 -15.66 -19.94
C LYS A 99 -12.02 -15.99 -18.64
N THR A 100 -12.64 -15.01 -18.00
CA THR A 100 -13.37 -15.14 -16.72
C THR A 100 -14.69 -14.40 -16.77
N ASP A 101 -15.60 -14.73 -15.85
CA ASP A 101 -16.83 -13.95 -15.63
C ASP A 101 -16.49 -12.65 -14.87
N TYR A 102 -15.83 -11.72 -15.58
CA TYR A 102 -15.55 -10.38 -15.08
C TYR A 102 -16.88 -9.69 -14.77
N PRO A 103 -17.07 -9.23 -13.51
CA PRO A 103 -18.38 -8.77 -13.07
C PRO A 103 -18.73 -7.39 -13.63
N ASP A 104 -19.99 -7.25 -14.03
CA ASP A 104 -20.55 -5.96 -14.46
C ASP A 104 -20.92 -5.05 -13.28
N ASN A 105 -20.69 -5.50 -12.05
CA ASN A 105 -21.14 -4.83 -10.82
C ASN A 105 -20.11 -3.86 -10.22
N LEU A 106 -18.95 -3.66 -10.85
CA LEU A 106 -17.89 -2.73 -10.46
C LEU A 106 -17.20 -2.11 -11.68
N ASP A 107 -16.60 -0.93 -11.49
CA ASP A 107 -15.79 -0.26 -12.51
C ASP A 107 -14.31 -0.41 -12.18
N LEU A 108 -13.61 -1.30 -12.89
CA LEU A 108 -12.18 -1.57 -12.70
C LEU A 108 -11.35 -0.68 -13.63
N TYR A 109 -10.39 0.04 -13.05
CA TYR A 109 -9.43 0.82 -13.79
C TYR A 109 -8.00 0.30 -13.55
N LEU A 110 -7.29 0.02 -14.63
CA LEU A 110 -5.88 -0.38 -14.60
C LEU A 110 -5.00 0.83 -14.94
N PHE A 111 -4.18 1.27 -14.00
CA PHE A 111 -3.24 2.38 -14.19
C PHE A 111 -1.82 1.86 -14.34
N THR A 112 -1.26 1.98 -15.54
CA THR A 112 0.16 1.75 -15.80
C THR A 112 0.98 3.00 -15.55
N GLU A 113 2.31 2.86 -15.51
CA GLU A 113 3.19 4.02 -15.42
C GLU A 113 2.97 5.00 -16.57
N LYS A 114 2.73 4.50 -17.79
CA LYS A 114 2.40 5.33 -18.95
C LYS A 114 1.17 6.20 -18.70
N ASP A 115 0.12 5.63 -18.12
CA ASP A 115 -1.11 6.38 -17.82
C ASP A 115 -0.85 7.47 -16.79
N THR A 116 -0.07 7.18 -15.73
CA THR A 116 0.28 8.18 -14.73
C THR A 116 1.18 9.29 -15.28
N GLN A 117 2.08 8.97 -16.22
CA GLN A 117 2.90 9.97 -16.91
C GLN A 117 2.06 10.85 -17.84
N ASP A 118 1.06 10.29 -18.51
CA ASP A 118 0.08 11.06 -19.28
C ASP A 118 -0.70 12.03 -18.36
N MET A 119 -1.14 11.57 -17.17
CA MET A 119 -1.80 12.44 -16.18
C MET A 119 -0.89 13.60 -15.75
N VAL A 120 0.39 13.33 -15.52
CA VAL A 120 1.35 14.39 -15.16
C VAL A 120 1.56 15.36 -16.33
N ARG A 121 1.86 14.84 -17.52
CA ARG A 121 2.20 15.62 -18.72
C ARG A 121 1.04 16.48 -19.19
N ASP A 122 -0.17 15.93 -19.22
CA ASP A 122 -1.31 16.54 -19.92
C ASP A 122 -2.26 17.28 -18.98
N VAL A 123 -2.17 17.03 -17.66
CA VAL A 123 -3.05 17.63 -16.64
C VAL A 123 -2.25 18.33 -15.54
N LEU A 124 -1.44 17.59 -14.76
CA LEU A 124 -0.88 18.14 -13.52
C LEU A 124 0.21 19.20 -13.76
N ALA A 125 1.20 18.93 -14.61
CA ALA A 125 2.27 19.88 -14.89
C ALA A 125 1.79 21.14 -15.63
N PRO A 126 0.88 21.05 -16.63
CA PRO A 126 0.23 22.22 -17.21
C PRO A 126 -0.56 23.03 -16.17
N SER A 127 -1.32 22.36 -15.29
CA SER A 127 -2.09 23.02 -14.24
C SER A 127 -1.19 23.75 -13.22
N ALA A 128 -0.05 23.15 -12.84
CA ALA A 128 0.93 23.79 -11.97
C ALA A 128 1.51 25.07 -12.61
N LYS A 129 1.79 25.02 -13.91
CA LYS A 129 2.28 26.19 -14.65
C LYS A 129 1.21 27.27 -14.78
N GLU A 130 0.00 26.88 -15.17
CA GLU A 130 -1.08 27.81 -15.48
C GLU A 130 -1.67 28.48 -14.24
N PHE A 131 -1.96 27.71 -13.19
CA PHE A 131 -2.69 28.23 -12.03
C PHE A 131 -1.78 28.65 -10.88
N LEU A 132 -0.52 28.20 -10.84
CA LEU A 132 0.43 28.53 -9.77
C LEU A 132 1.70 29.22 -10.26
N ASN A 133 1.93 29.33 -11.57
CA ASN A 133 3.19 29.77 -12.15
C ASN A 133 4.41 29.00 -11.62
N ARG A 134 4.25 27.68 -11.41
CA ARG A 134 5.30 26.80 -10.88
C ARG A 134 5.63 25.69 -11.89
N ASN A 135 6.90 25.30 -11.95
CA ASN A 135 7.33 24.19 -12.80
C ASN A 135 6.85 22.85 -12.21
N GLY A 136 6.09 22.08 -13.00
CA GLY A 136 5.57 20.76 -12.64
C GLY A 136 6.46 19.56 -13.00
N SER A 137 7.70 19.78 -13.47
CA SER A 137 8.59 18.68 -13.93
C SER A 137 8.78 17.57 -12.89
N ASP A 138 8.90 17.96 -11.62
CA ASP A 138 9.19 17.03 -10.52
C ASP A 138 7.96 16.19 -10.12
N LEU A 139 6.77 16.48 -10.64
CA LEU A 139 5.57 15.68 -10.38
C LEU A 139 5.69 14.28 -10.97
N SER A 140 6.40 14.13 -12.10
CA SER A 140 6.66 12.83 -12.72
C SER A 140 7.48 11.88 -11.83
N MET A 141 8.31 12.44 -10.94
CA MET A 141 9.10 11.67 -9.99
C MET A 141 8.23 11.01 -8.92
N ILE A 142 7.16 11.67 -8.47
CA ILE A 142 6.37 11.24 -7.32
C ILE A 142 5.02 10.60 -7.68
N PHE A 143 4.40 11.02 -8.78
CA PHE A 143 3.05 10.59 -9.16
C PHE A 143 3.15 9.49 -10.22
N GLY A 144 3.28 8.24 -9.77
CA GLY A 144 3.39 7.08 -10.65
C GLY A 144 3.27 5.75 -9.90
N VAL A 145 3.34 4.65 -10.65
CA VAL A 145 3.13 3.29 -10.13
C VAL A 145 4.38 2.43 -10.19
N ASP A 146 5.36 2.72 -11.05
CA ASP A 146 6.63 1.98 -11.05
C ASP A 146 7.57 2.49 -9.96
N GLY A 147 8.45 1.64 -9.45
CA GLY A 147 9.39 2.00 -8.39
C GLY A 147 9.33 1.04 -7.20
N GLU A 148 9.98 1.45 -6.11
CA GLU A 148 9.78 0.82 -4.81
C GLU A 148 8.34 1.05 -4.30
N TYR A 149 7.91 0.25 -3.32
CA TYR A 149 6.51 0.24 -2.86
C TYR A 149 5.96 1.64 -2.44
N GLY A 150 6.81 2.54 -1.97
CA GLY A 150 6.39 3.86 -1.53
C GLY A 150 5.77 4.73 -2.63
N ARG A 151 6.24 4.61 -3.89
CA ARG A 151 5.74 5.43 -5.01
C ARG A 151 4.30 5.04 -5.38
N HIS A 152 4.05 3.76 -5.64
CA HIS A 152 2.70 3.31 -5.98
C HIS A 152 1.73 3.43 -4.80
N TYR A 153 2.16 3.20 -3.55
CA TYR A 153 1.30 3.41 -2.39
C TYR A 153 0.84 4.86 -2.27
N SER A 154 1.76 5.81 -2.47
CA SER A 154 1.42 7.24 -2.49
C SER A 154 0.46 7.57 -3.63
N PHE A 155 0.66 7.02 -4.82
CA PHE A 155 -0.27 7.17 -5.94
C PHE A 155 -1.68 6.67 -5.60
N LEU A 156 -1.81 5.45 -5.07
CA LEU A 156 -3.11 4.85 -4.72
C LEU A 156 -3.88 5.65 -3.66
N LYS A 157 -3.19 6.45 -2.85
CA LYS A 157 -3.83 7.42 -1.94
C LYS A 157 -4.13 8.74 -2.63
N ALA A 158 -3.14 9.34 -3.28
CA ALA A 158 -3.23 10.67 -3.88
C ALA A 158 -4.26 10.73 -5.01
N VAL A 159 -4.43 9.65 -5.78
CA VAL A 159 -5.40 9.57 -6.87
C VAL A 159 -6.84 9.84 -6.39
N ALA A 160 -7.16 9.63 -5.10
CA ALA A 160 -8.46 9.97 -4.55
C ALA A 160 -8.78 11.47 -4.64
N LEU A 161 -7.80 12.34 -4.40
CA LEU A 161 -7.96 13.78 -4.56
C LEU A 161 -8.10 14.17 -6.05
N PHE A 162 -7.31 13.55 -6.91
CA PHE A 162 -7.45 13.70 -8.36
C PHE A 162 -8.86 13.32 -8.82
N TRP A 163 -9.35 12.18 -8.34
CA TRP A 163 -10.66 11.65 -8.69
C TRP A 163 -11.79 12.54 -8.20
N ASN A 164 -11.72 13.00 -6.94
CA ASN A 164 -12.69 13.92 -6.34
C ASN A 164 -12.83 15.19 -7.20
N ILE A 165 -11.72 15.81 -7.60
CA ILE A 165 -11.77 17.11 -8.28
C ILE A 165 -12.12 16.98 -9.77
N LEU A 166 -11.61 15.95 -10.46
CA LEU A 166 -11.66 15.90 -11.92
C LEU A 166 -12.68 14.91 -12.47
N ILE A 167 -13.05 13.89 -11.69
CA ILE A 167 -13.87 12.79 -12.17
C ILE A 167 -15.23 12.80 -11.48
N ASN A 168 -15.26 12.66 -10.16
CA ASN A 168 -16.48 12.57 -9.35
C ASN A 168 -16.29 13.19 -7.96
N GLU A 169 -16.89 14.37 -7.75
CA GLU A 169 -16.85 15.14 -6.50
C GLU A 169 -17.48 14.43 -5.28
N ARG A 170 -18.27 13.37 -5.51
CA ARG A 170 -18.87 12.58 -4.43
C ARG A 170 -17.88 11.64 -3.76
N VAL A 171 -16.71 11.40 -4.34
CA VAL A 171 -15.66 10.57 -3.72
C VAL A 171 -15.02 11.34 -2.57
N SER A 172 -15.29 10.92 -1.35
CA SER A 172 -14.77 11.57 -0.12
C SER A 172 -13.59 10.83 0.52
N ALA A 173 -13.33 9.59 0.10
CA ALA A 173 -12.31 8.74 0.70
C ALA A 173 -11.77 7.69 -0.28
N THR A 174 -10.63 7.10 0.07
CA THR A 174 -10.09 5.88 -0.57
C THR A 174 -9.75 4.85 0.49
N PHE A 175 -9.82 3.57 0.14
CA PHE A 175 -9.42 2.45 0.98
C PHE A 175 -8.61 1.45 0.15
N LYS A 176 -7.40 1.10 0.62
CA LYS A 176 -6.48 0.18 -0.05
C LYS A 176 -6.62 -1.21 0.56
N ILE A 177 -6.68 -2.22 -0.31
CA ILE A 177 -6.58 -3.65 0.02
C ILE A 177 -5.51 -4.29 -0.87
N ASP A 178 -4.89 -5.36 -0.40
CA ASP A 178 -4.05 -6.22 -1.26
C ASP A 178 -4.87 -7.25 -2.01
N LEU A 179 -4.31 -7.79 -3.09
CA LEU A 179 -4.96 -8.80 -3.94
C LEU A 179 -5.11 -10.16 -3.25
N ASP A 180 -4.36 -10.41 -2.18
CA ASP A 180 -4.45 -11.61 -1.35
C ASP A 180 -5.33 -11.40 -0.10
N GLN A 181 -6.04 -10.27 -0.01
CA GLN A 181 -6.96 -9.92 1.06
C GLN A 181 -8.40 -9.93 0.55
N VAL A 182 -9.32 -10.44 1.38
CA VAL A 182 -10.76 -10.43 1.07
C VAL A 182 -11.58 -10.05 2.30
N PHE A 183 -12.74 -9.42 2.09
CA PHE A 183 -13.68 -9.11 3.17
C PHE A 183 -14.53 -10.36 3.50
N PRO A 184 -14.41 -10.95 4.70
CA PRO A 184 -15.20 -12.11 5.09
C PRO A 184 -16.59 -11.67 5.57
N GLN A 185 -17.41 -11.13 4.67
CA GLN A 185 -18.66 -10.41 4.98
C GLN A 185 -19.61 -11.15 5.92
N GLU A 186 -19.93 -12.42 5.63
CA GLU A 186 -20.82 -13.23 6.47
C GLU A 186 -20.30 -13.33 7.92
N ARG A 187 -18.98 -13.50 8.06
CA ARG A 187 -18.35 -13.64 9.37
C ARG A 187 -18.30 -12.30 10.11
N LEU A 188 -18.04 -11.20 9.39
CA LEU A 188 -18.10 -9.83 9.93
C LEU A 188 -19.49 -9.57 10.53
N VAL A 189 -20.54 -9.74 9.74
CA VAL A 189 -21.92 -9.55 10.22
C VAL A 189 -22.23 -10.46 11.41
N HIS A 190 -21.81 -11.72 11.37
CA HIS A 190 -22.06 -12.66 12.46
C HIS A 190 -21.36 -12.27 13.78
N GLU A 191 -20.11 -11.78 13.74
CA GLU A 191 -19.32 -11.51 14.95
C GLU A 191 -19.31 -10.05 15.41
N THR A 192 -19.62 -9.10 14.53
CA THR A 192 -19.60 -7.65 14.81
C THR A 192 -20.96 -6.97 14.59
N GLY A 193 -21.90 -7.66 13.92
CA GLY A 193 -23.19 -7.10 13.52
C GLY A 193 -23.13 -6.20 12.28
N LYS A 194 -21.93 -5.90 11.77
CA LYS A 194 -21.69 -4.99 10.65
C LYS A 194 -20.93 -5.69 9.54
N SER A 195 -21.21 -5.34 8.29
CA SER A 195 -20.39 -5.68 7.14
C SER A 195 -19.14 -4.79 7.07
N ALA A 196 -18.20 -5.12 6.18
CA ALA A 196 -17.01 -4.30 5.96
C ALA A 196 -17.36 -2.85 5.56
N PHE A 197 -18.37 -2.65 4.70
CA PHE A 197 -18.71 -1.30 4.25
C PHE A 197 -19.47 -0.52 5.33
N GLU A 198 -20.17 -1.20 6.25
CA GLU A 198 -20.75 -0.57 7.45
C GLU A 198 -19.67 -0.08 8.41
N HIS A 199 -18.59 -0.84 8.60
CA HIS A 199 -17.42 -0.40 9.36
C HIS A 199 -16.74 0.83 8.75
N LEU A 200 -16.67 0.92 7.41
CA LEU A 200 -16.15 2.11 6.71
C LEU A 200 -17.05 3.34 6.84
N LYS A 201 -18.27 3.22 7.40
CA LYS A 201 -19.20 4.34 7.67
C LYS A 201 -19.09 4.86 9.11
N SER A 202 -18.04 4.50 9.85
CA SER A 202 -17.83 4.93 11.24
C SER A 202 -17.85 6.46 11.37
N SER A 203 -18.63 6.98 12.32
CA SER A 203 -18.71 8.42 12.60
C SER A 203 -17.42 9.00 13.18
N LEU A 204 -16.54 8.14 13.71
CA LEU A 204 -15.22 8.52 14.21
C LEU A 204 -14.20 8.74 13.08
N TRP A 205 -14.46 8.26 11.87
CA TRP A 205 -13.54 8.47 10.74
C TRP A 205 -13.64 9.93 10.27
N GLY A 206 -12.59 10.70 10.55
CA GLY A 206 -12.53 12.15 10.35
C GLY A 206 -12.81 12.97 11.60
N ALA A 207 -13.03 12.34 12.76
CA ALA A 207 -13.22 13.05 14.02
C ALA A 207 -11.90 13.64 14.55
N SER A 208 -12.02 14.75 15.28
CA SER A 208 -10.94 15.32 16.10
C SER A 208 -11.00 14.76 17.51
N GLY A 209 -9.85 14.60 18.16
CA GLY A 209 -9.75 14.09 19.52
C GLY A 209 -8.46 14.52 20.22
N ILE A 210 -8.24 13.97 21.41
CA ILE A 210 -7.04 14.17 22.23
C ILE A 210 -6.48 12.80 22.55
N ASP A 211 -5.19 12.57 22.29
CA ASP A 211 -4.53 11.31 22.60
C ASP A 211 -4.24 11.15 24.10
N SER A 212 -3.78 9.95 24.48
CA SER A 212 -3.45 9.61 25.88
C SER A 212 -2.35 10.47 26.51
N LYS A 213 -1.62 11.26 25.71
CA LYS A 213 -0.57 12.20 26.17
C LYS A 213 -1.05 13.65 26.15
N GLY A 214 -2.34 13.89 25.89
CA GLY A 214 -2.92 15.22 25.82
C GLY A 214 -2.68 15.95 24.50
N ALA A 215 -2.21 15.27 23.45
CA ALA A 215 -1.95 15.90 22.17
C ALA A 215 -3.17 15.82 21.24
N PRO A 216 -3.51 16.88 20.48
CA PRO A 216 -4.61 16.86 19.53
C PRO A 216 -4.34 15.92 18.35
N VAL A 217 -5.36 15.16 17.98
CA VAL A 217 -5.31 14.20 16.87
C VAL A 217 -6.52 14.32 15.96
N GLU A 218 -6.32 14.09 14.67
CA GLU A 218 -7.38 13.94 13.68
C GLU A 218 -7.39 12.49 13.19
N LEU A 219 -8.49 11.79 13.40
CA LEU A 219 -8.73 10.42 12.96
C LEU A 219 -9.06 10.36 11.46
N GLY A 220 -8.29 11.09 10.64
CA GLY A 220 -8.51 11.25 9.21
C GLY A 220 -8.22 10.00 8.38
N MET A 221 -7.54 9.03 8.98
CA MET A 221 -7.31 7.70 8.40
C MET A 221 -8.10 6.64 9.16
N ILE A 222 -8.34 5.51 8.51
CA ILE A 222 -8.94 4.33 9.15
C ILE A 222 -8.06 3.11 8.85
N ALA A 223 -7.89 2.23 9.82
CA ALA A 223 -7.06 1.03 9.68
C ALA A 223 -7.86 -0.23 9.97
N GLY A 224 -7.80 -1.18 9.05
CA GLY A 224 -8.30 -2.53 9.28
C GLY A 224 -7.29 -3.43 9.98
N ALA A 225 -7.68 -4.68 10.23
CA ALA A 225 -6.85 -5.71 10.81
C ALA A 225 -6.89 -7.06 10.05
N LEU A 226 -5.83 -7.83 10.29
CA LEU A 226 -5.47 -9.16 9.76
C LEU A 226 -6.16 -10.34 10.47
N VAL A 227 -6.81 -11.28 9.76
CA VAL A 227 -6.96 -12.68 10.22
C VAL A 227 -6.53 -13.67 9.14
N ASN A 228 -5.71 -14.65 9.46
CA ASN A 228 -5.27 -15.64 8.47
C ASN A 228 -6.43 -16.56 8.05
N LYS A 229 -6.45 -16.99 6.78
CA LYS A 229 -7.41 -17.99 6.25
C LYS A 229 -7.59 -19.22 7.14
N ASP A 230 -6.48 -19.78 7.61
CA ASP A 230 -6.47 -20.99 8.42
C ASP A 230 -7.02 -20.77 9.84
N ASP A 231 -6.92 -19.53 10.33
CA ASP A 231 -7.24 -19.14 11.70
C ASP A 231 -8.66 -18.55 11.82
N ILE A 232 -9.27 -18.05 10.74
CA ILE A 232 -10.61 -17.43 10.77
C ILE A 232 -11.70 -18.34 11.34
N LYS A 233 -11.55 -19.66 11.22
CA LYS A 233 -12.47 -20.65 11.82
C LYS A 233 -12.53 -20.57 13.36
N LYS A 234 -11.50 -20.00 14.00
CA LYS A 234 -11.44 -19.75 15.45
C LYS A 234 -12.11 -18.45 15.86
N GLY A 235 -12.36 -17.55 14.91
CA GLY A 235 -12.95 -16.23 15.12
C GLY A 235 -12.20 -15.14 14.35
N LEU A 236 -12.88 -14.03 14.04
CA LEU A 236 -12.27 -12.88 13.37
C LEU A 236 -11.14 -12.28 14.18
N PHE A 237 -11.31 -12.22 15.50
CA PHE A 237 -10.36 -11.64 16.46
C PHE A 237 -9.19 -12.58 16.79
N THR A 238 -8.86 -13.51 15.90
CA THR A 238 -7.69 -14.37 16.04
C THR A 238 -6.48 -13.66 15.46
N PRO A 239 -5.44 -13.34 16.26
CA PRO A 239 -4.30 -12.57 15.78
C PRO A 239 -3.55 -13.32 14.67
N ASP A 240 -3.31 -12.62 13.55
CA ASP A 240 -2.56 -13.14 12.41
C ASP A 240 -1.05 -13.30 12.72
N VAL A 241 -0.50 -12.37 13.51
CA VAL A 241 0.85 -12.43 14.06
C VAL A 241 0.82 -13.05 15.46
N LYS A 242 1.42 -14.25 15.57
CA LYS A 242 1.49 -15.01 16.82
C LYS A 242 2.73 -14.63 17.62
N TYR A 243 2.61 -14.68 18.94
CA TYR A 243 3.76 -14.60 19.83
C TYR A 243 4.80 -15.66 19.45
N PRO A 244 6.10 -15.32 19.50
CA PRO A 244 7.16 -16.30 19.27
C PRO A 244 7.04 -17.43 20.32
N ALA A 245 6.92 -18.67 19.83
CA ALA A 245 6.81 -19.86 20.68
C ALA A 245 8.17 -20.44 21.08
N GLN A 246 9.23 -20.08 20.35
CA GLN A 246 10.60 -20.51 20.59
C GLN A 246 11.34 -19.42 21.39
N GLY A 247 12.45 -19.81 22.01
CA GLY A 247 13.38 -18.86 22.63
C GLY A 247 13.96 -17.88 21.60
N ILE A 248 14.47 -16.75 22.10
CA ILE A 248 15.05 -15.67 21.28
C ILE A 248 16.36 -16.16 20.65
N GLY A 249 16.45 -16.11 19.33
CA GLY A 249 17.67 -16.43 18.59
C GLY A 249 18.77 -15.36 18.75
N PRO A 250 20.03 -15.65 18.41
CA PRO A 250 21.13 -14.69 18.57
C PRO A 250 20.93 -13.35 17.84
N ASP A 251 20.40 -13.37 16.60
CA ASP A 251 20.10 -12.14 15.86
C ASP A 251 18.91 -11.37 16.45
N GLU A 252 17.96 -12.11 17.05
CA GLU A 252 16.78 -11.56 17.71
C GLU A 252 17.14 -10.86 19.03
N MET A 253 18.23 -11.25 19.71
CA MET A 253 18.74 -10.50 20.87
C MET A 253 19.18 -9.08 20.54
N ILE A 254 19.62 -8.84 19.29
CA ILE A 254 20.02 -7.51 18.81
C ILE A 254 18.78 -6.71 18.37
N PHE A 255 17.84 -7.38 17.72
CA PHE A 255 16.60 -6.77 17.24
C PHE A 255 15.54 -7.85 17.06
N PHE A 256 14.40 -7.67 17.73
CA PHE A 256 13.29 -8.61 17.67
C PHE A 256 12.01 -7.91 17.27
N SER A 257 11.71 -7.85 15.97
CA SER A 257 10.46 -7.24 15.49
C SER A 257 9.23 -8.10 15.77
N LYS A 258 9.38 -9.43 15.79
CA LYS A 258 8.23 -10.35 15.91
C LYS A 258 7.44 -10.18 17.21
N LEU A 259 8.13 -9.92 18.33
CA LEU A 259 7.47 -9.73 19.62
C LEU A 259 6.65 -8.43 19.69
N PRO A 260 7.21 -7.23 19.38
CA PRO A 260 6.44 -6.00 19.25
C PRO A 260 5.25 -6.10 18.29
N GLN A 261 5.43 -6.77 17.15
CA GLN A 261 4.36 -6.98 16.18
C GLN A 261 3.24 -7.85 16.78
N ALA A 262 3.58 -8.99 17.38
CA ALA A 262 2.59 -9.86 18.04
C ALA A 262 1.87 -9.17 19.20
N LEU A 263 2.59 -8.36 19.99
CA LEU A 263 2.03 -7.57 21.08
C LEU A 263 0.99 -6.59 20.56
N SER A 264 1.35 -5.78 19.57
CA SER A 264 0.43 -4.82 18.99
C SER A 264 -0.76 -5.49 18.29
N THR A 265 -0.52 -6.55 17.50
CA THR A 265 -1.61 -7.29 16.86
C THR A 265 -2.63 -7.74 17.90
N ARG A 266 -2.18 -8.30 19.03
CA ARG A 266 -3.10 -8.74 20.09
C ARG A 266 -3.75 -7.59 20.85
N ALA A 267 -2.98 -6.57 21.23
CA ALA A 267 -3.42 -5.52 22.16
C ALA A 267 -4.19 -4.39 21.47
N GLU A 268 -3.77 -4.01 20.26
CA GLU A 268 -4.36 -2.90 19.50
C GLU A 268 -5.30 -3.42 18.42
N MET A 269 -4.82 -4.32 17.55
CA MET A 269 -5.55 -4.67 16.33
C MET A 269 -6.74 -5.61 16.55
N MET A 270 -6.68 -6.44 17.59
CA MET A 270 -7.76 -7.36 17.97
C MET A 270 -8.60 -6.83 19.14
N ALA A 271 -8.39 -5.57 19.56
CA ALA A 271 -9.18 -4.94 20.62
C ALA A 271 -10.65 -4.86 20.20
N ARG A 272 -11.57 -4.91 21.18
CA ARG A 272 -13.02 -4.85 20.96
C ARG A 272 -13.62 -3.78 21.86
N TYR A 273 -14.51 -2.96 21.33
CA TYR A 273 -15.26 -1.95 22.07
C TYR A 273 -16.59 -2.54 22.56
N ASN A 274 -16.50 -3.50 23.48
CA ASN A 274 -17.68 -4.13 24.08
C ASN A 274 -18.04 -3.47 25.43
N LYS A 275 -19.14 -3.90 26.05
CA LYS A 275 -19.63 -3.33 27.32
C LYS A 275 -18.64 -3.42 28.49
N ASP A 276 -17.69 -4.35 28.42
CA ASP A 276 -16.69 -4.57 29.46
C ASP A 276 -15.36 -3.84 29.16
N SER A 277 -15.27 -3.16 28.02
CA SER A 277 -14.14 -2.32 27.62
C SER A 277 -14.25 -0.94 28.26
N SER A 278 -13.12 -0.39 28.68
CA SER A 278 -13.02 1.03 29.07
C SER A 278 -13.10 1.99 27.88
N ILE A 279 -13.14 1.47 26.64
CA ILE A 279 -13.23 2.21 25.39
C ILE A 279 -14.54 1.82 24.69
N ASN A 280 -15.39 2.80 24.39
CA ASN A 280 -16.76 2.57 23.92
C ASN A 280 -16.97 2.63 22.40
N GLY A 281 -16.00 3.12 21.62
CA GLY A 281 -16.09 3.23 20.16
C GLY A 281 -17.05 4.31 19.65
N ILE A 282 -17.50 5.23 20.51
CA ILE A 282 -18.43 6.32 20.19
C ILE A 282 -17.76 7.68 20.35
N ASP A 283 -17.20 7.97 21.53
CA ASP A 283 -16.40 9.16 21.84
C ASP A 283 -15.00 8.81 22.37
N GLU A 284 -14.74 7.51 22.58
CA GLU A 284 -13.43 6.96 22.93
C GLU A 284 -13.06 5.86 21.94
N CYS A 285 -11.83 5.87 21.44
CA CYS A 285 -11.29 4.82 20.58
C CYS A 285 -9.78 4.66 20.75
N ILE A 286 -9.24 3.54 20.27
CA ILE A 286 -7.81 3.39 20.08
C ILE A 286 -7.40 4.19 18.83
N GLU A 287 -6.46 5.11 18.99
CA GLU A 287 -5.72 5.61 17.84
C GLU A 287 -4.62 4.61 17.45
N ARG A 288 -4.46 4.39 16.15
CA ARG A 288 -3.39 3.58 15.59
C ARG A 288 -2.44 4.45 14.79
N ILE A 289 -1.20 4.00 14.73
CA ILE A 289 -0.15 4.65 13.92
C ILE A 289 0.43 3.67 12.89
N HIS A 290 0.17 2.38 13.03
CA HIS A 290 0.67 1.38 12.09
C HIS A 290 -0.43 0.41 11.69
N VAL A 291 -0.28 -0.14 10.49
CA VAL A 291 -1.24 -1.04 9.88
C VAL A 291 -0.52 -2.29 9.38
N THR A 292 -1.25 -3.39 9.22
CA THR A 292 -0.72 -4.62 8.62
C THR A 292 -1.38 -4.81 7.26
N GLY A 293 -0.60 -5.26 6.28
CA GLY A 293 -1.12 -5.50 4.92
C GLY A 293 -1.58 -4.24 4.18
N GLY A 294 -1.14 -3.05 4.61
CA GLY A 294 -1.54 -1.77 4.03
C GLY A 294 -3.03 -1.48 4.08
N THR A 295 -3.81 -2.20 4.90
CA THR A 295 -5.26 -2.10 4.83
C THR A 295 -5.80 -0.85 5.50
N THR A 296 -5.88 0.21 4.72
CA THR A 296 -6.05 1.56 5.24
C THR A 296 -6.89 2.42 4.33
N GLY A 297 -7.60 3.37 4.92
CA GLY A 297 -8.24 4.45 4.21
C GLY A 297 -7.78 5.83 4.66
N ILE A 298 -8.05 6.82 3.82
CA ILE A 298 -7.86 8.23 4.15
C ILE A 298 -8.96 9.07 3.49
N LEU A 299 -9.45 10.09 4.21
CA LEU A 299 -10.38 11.07 3.68
C LEU A 299 -9.66 12.04 2.73
N VAL A 300 -10.34 12.43 1.65
CA VAL A 300 -9.83 13.39 0.66
C VAL A 300 -9.48 14.73 1.29
N ASP A 301 -10.27 15.19 2.26
CA ASP A 301 -9.96 16.46 2.93
C ASP A 301 -8.75 16.35 3.86
N CYS A 302 -8.51 15.17 4.44
CA CYS A 302 -7.29 14.90 5.20
C CYS A 302 -6.06 14.85 4.29
N LEU A 303 -6.18 14.32 3.06
CA LEU A 303 -5.12 14.40 2.05
C LEU A 303 -4.74 15.87 1.76
N LYS A 304 -5.74 16.75 1.55
CA LYS A 304 -5.51 18.18 1.31
C LYS A 304 -4.81 18.87 2.49
N ARG A 305 -5.25 18.59 3.73
CA ARG A 305 -4.76 19.22 4.97
C ARG A 305 -3.36 18.75 5.37
N HIS A 306 -3.16 17.44 5.47
CA HIS A 306 -1.95 16.84 6.04
C HIS A 306 -0.88 16.53 5.01
N ARG A 307 -1.28 16.35 3.75
CA ARG A 307 -0.38 16.08 2.61
C ARG A 307 0.58 14.90 2.87
N PRO A 308 0.09 13.76 3.38
CA PRO A 308 0.92 12.58 3.60
C PRO A 308 1.47 12.01 2.29
N PHE A 309 2.63 11.36 2.38
CA PHE A 309 3.22 10.61 1.29
C PHE A 309 4.21 9.58 1.84
N THR A 310 4.40 8.49 1.10
CA THR A 310 5.48 7.55 1.36
C THR A 310 6.65 7.90 0.45
N PRO A 311 7.87 8.11 0.99
CA PRO A 311 9.02 8.40 0.15
C PRO A 311 9.26 7.28 -0.88
N SER A 312 9.59 7.64 -2.12
CA SER A 312 9.64 6.71 -3.26
C SER A 312 10.76 5.68 -3.19
N PHE A 313 11.69 5.82 -2.24
CA PHE A 313 12.76 4.85 -1.97
C PHE A 313 12.38 3.80 -0.92
N ILE A 314 11.20 3.91 -0.30
CA ILE A 314 10.73 2.91 0.67
C ILE A 314 10.18 1.70 -0.07
N GLY A 315 10.89 0.58 -0.02
CA GLY A 315 10.48 -0.68 -0.66
C GLY A 315 9.57 -1.57 0.18
N ARG A 316 9.34 -1.26 1.46
CA ARG A 316 8.54 -2.09 2.37
C ARG A 316 8.07 -1.30 3.58
N ALA A 317 6.88 -1.62 4.10
CA ALA A 317 6.21 -0.89 5.18
C ALA A 317 5.91 0.56 4.80
N GLU A 318 5.41 0.70 3.58
CA GLU A 318 5.00 1.92 2.92
C GLU A 318 3.93 2.69 3.70
N ASP A 319 2.99 1.99 4.32
CA ASP A 319 1.94 2.53 5.18
C ASP A 319 2.49 3.20 6.44
N GLN A 320 3.54 2.63 7.02
CA GLN A 320 4.21 3.19 8.20
C GLN A 320 5.03 4.42 7.83
N ALA A 321 5.74 4.38 6.71
CA ALA A 321 6.46 5.55 6.22
C ALA A 321 5.50 6.69 5.78
N TYR A 322 4.28 6.35 5.34
CA TYR A 322 3.24 7.31 4.98
C TYR A 322 2.85 8.20 6.15
N ILE A 323 2.55 7.62 7.32
CA ILE A 323 2.17 8.41 8.49
C ILE A 323 3.36 9.21 9.04
N ILE A 324 4.57 8.61 9.02
CA ILE A 324 5.82 9.26 9.46
C ILE A 324 6.03 10.60 8.74
N SER A 325 5.65 10.70 7.46
CA SER A 325 5.84 11.92 6.66
C SER A 325 5.07 13.14 7.19
N THR A 326 4.05 12.93 8.03
CA THR A 326 3.16 13.97 8.56
C THR A 326 3.37 14.28 10.04
N LEU A 327 4.10 13.42 10.77
CA LEU A 327 4.25 13.55 12.21
C LEU A 327 4.88 14.89 12.58
N PHE A 328 4.25 15.58 13.54
CA PHE A 328 4.73 16.85 14.10
C PHE A 328 4.84 18.03 13.11
N ASN A 329 4.31 17.91 11.90
CA ASN A 329 4.26 19.02 10.94
C ASN A 329 3.10 20.00 11.22
N ARG A 330 2.12 19.59 12.04
CA ARG A 330 0.93 20.35 12.42
C ARG A 330 0.63 20.15 13.90
N HIS A 331 -0.17 21.06 14.46
CA HIS A 331 -0.64 20.98 15.85
C HIS A 331 -1.52 19.73 16.08
N GLU A 332 -2.51 19.54 15.21
CA GLU A 332 -3.33 18.32 15.19
C GLU A 332 -2.66 17.29 14.29
N ARG A 333 -2.35 16.13 14.85
CA ARG A 333 -1.64 15.04 14.15
C ARG A 333 -2.64 14.13 13.45
N LEU A 334 -2.35 13.75 12.20
CA LEU A 334 -3.07 12.68 11.51
C LEU A 334 -2.86 11.34 12.21
N ALA A 335 -3.93 10.59 12.43
CA ALA A 335 -3.91 9.27 13.04
C ALA A 335 -4.90 8.32 12.32
N TYR A 336 -4.72 7.02 12.54
CA TYR A 336 -5.66 6.01 12.11
C TYR A 336 -6.70 5.76 13.21
N LEU A 337 -7.97 5.80 12.86
CA LEU A 337 -9.02 5.17 13.64
C LEU A 337 -8.81 3.65 13.65
N HIS A 338 -8.79 3.05 14.84
CA HIS A 338 -9.07 1.63 14.99
C HIS A 338 -10.57 1.38 15.00
N GLU A 339 -11.07 0.81 13.90
CA GLU A 339 -12.44 0.31 13.81
C GLU A 339 -12.41 -1.18 14.16
N ASP A 340 -12.89 -1.54 15.36
CA ASP A 340 -12.64 -2.82 16.01
C ASP A 340 -13.14 -4.05 15.25
N GLY A 341 -14.16 -3.90 14.40
CA GLY A 341 -14.64 -4.97 13.54
C GLY A 341 -14.15 -4.92 12.08
N LEU A 342 -13.33 -3.93 11.68
CA LEU A 342 -12.82 -3.84 10.30
C LEU A 342 -11.69 -4.84 10.06
N ILE A 343 -12.05 -6.12 9.92
CA ILE A 343 -11.11 -7.23 9.76
C ILE A 343 -11.24 -7.86 8.38
N MET A 344 -10.11 -8.12 7.71
CA MET A 344 -10.08 -8.89 6.46
C MET A 344 -9.37 -10.21 6.65
N ARG A 345 -9.74 -11.16 5.79
CA ARG A 345 -9.07 -12.44 5.73
C ARG A 345 -7.85 -12.32 4.83
N HIS A 346 -6.70 -12.74 5.35
CA HIS A 346 -5.43 -12.78 4.62
C HIS A 346 -5.16 -14.21 4.13
N ASP A 347 -5.09 -14.36 2.81
CA ASP A 347 -5.01 -15.66 2.14
C ASP A 347 -3.62 -15.95 1.57
N LYS A 348 -2.55 -15.44 2.22
CA LYS A 348 -1.14 -15.51 1.74
C LYS A 348 -0.68 -16.90 1.26
N LYS A 349 -1.03 -17.95 2.02
CA LYS A 349 -0.60 -19.32 1.73
C LYS A 349 -1.30 -19.97 0.55
N ALA A 350 -2.33 -19.33 -0.02
CA ALA A 350 -3.03 -19.85 -1.18
C ALA A 350 -2.16 -19.80 -2.46
N PHE A 351 -1.07 -19.02 -2.45
CA PHE A 351 -0.20 -18.82 -3.61
C PHE A 351 1.19 -19.41 -3.34
N ALA A 352 1.69 -20.22 -4.27
CA ALA A 352 2.84 -21.12 -4.09
C ALA A 352 4.19 -20.47 -3.75
N LYS A 353 4.31 -19.14 -3.75
CA LYS A 353 5.59 -18.41 -3.76
C LYS A 353 6.10 -17.95 -2.40
N GLU A 354 5.28 -17.94 -1.36
CA GLU A 354 5.72 -17.43 -0.04
C GLU A 354 6.72 -18.38 0.67
N GLY A 355 6.76 -19.65 0.26
CA GLY A 355 7.71 -20.65 0.75
C GLY A 355 9.09 -20.61 0.09
N ASP A 356 9.29 -19.81 -0.98
CA ASP A 356 10.56 -19.78 -1.71
C ASP A 356 11.66 -19.05 -0.91
N MET A 357 12.86 -19.62 -0.95
CA MET A 357 14.08 -19.12 -0.32
C MET A 357 14.36 -17.67 -0.73
N ARG A 358 14.31 -17.37 -2.03
CA ARG A 358 14.66 -16.04 -2.54
C ARG A 358 13.69 -14.97 -2.03
N THR A 359 12.40 -15.27 -2.02
CA THR A 359 11.36 -14.37 -1.48
C THR A 359 11.61 -14.07 0.00
N GLN A 360 11.87 -15.10 0.81
CA GLN A 360 12.10 -14.93 2.25
C GLN A 360 13.40 -14.18 2.57
N ILE A 361 14.49 -14.48 1.84
CA ILE A 361 15.74 -13.73 1.99
C ILE A 361 15.58 -12.27 1.55
N SER A 362 14.84 -12.01 0.47
CA SER A 362 14.56 -10.64 0.04
C SER A 362 13.74 -9.86 1.08
N LYS A 363 12.70 -10.47 1.66
CA LYS A 363 11.91 -9.90 2.76
C LYS A 363 12.77 -9.57 3.98
N LEU A 364 13.64 -10.50 4.39
CA LEU A 364 14.58 -10.31 5.51
C LEU A 364 15.58 -9.17 5.23
N THR A 365 16.14 -9.12 4.02
CA THR A 365 17.05 -8.04 3.59
C THR A 365 16.32 -6.69 3.55
N GLY A 366 15.05 -6.68 3.11
CA GLY A 366 14.19 -5.50 3.15
C GLY A 366 13.99 -4.97 4.58
N ASP A 367 13.81 -5.86 5.56
CA ASP A 367 13.71 -5.47 6.97
C ASP A 367 15.02 -4.86 7.52
N PHE A 368 16.19 -5.30 7.03
CA PHE A 368 17.48 -4.66 7.36
C PHE A 368 17.56 -3.24 6.77
N ILE A 369 17.20 -3.08 5.50
CA ILE A 369 17.18 -1.78 4.82
C ILE A 369 16.18 -0.83 5.50
N ARG A 370 15.03 -1.35 5.94
CA ARG A 370 14.04 -0.59 6.69
C ARG A 370 14.60 -0.02 7.99
N ILE A 371 15.45 -0.74 8.73
CA ILE A 371 16.13 -0.19 9.92
C ILE A 371 16.97 1.03 9.53
N LEU A 372 17.74 0.94 8.43
CA LEU A 372 18.55 2.07 7.95
C LEU A 372 17.68 3.26 7.56
N TYR A 373 16.64 3.02 6.76
CA TYR A 373 15.79 4.09 6.21
C TYR A 373 14.94 4.75 7.29
N PHE A 374 14.28 3.99 8.17
CA PHE A 374 13.42 4.56 9.21
C PHE A 374 14.25 5.33 10.25
N SER A 375 15.44 4.80 10.60
CA SER A 375 16.35 5.51 11.50
C SER A 375 16.79 6.86 10.92
N ASN A 376 17.13 6.93 9.63
CA ASN A 376 17.52 8.20 8.99
C ASN A 376 16.34 9.12 8.73
N LEU A 377 15.20 8.59 8.27
CA LEU A 377 13.97 9.35 8.04
C LEU A 377 13.49 10.02 9.33
N SER A 378 13.50 9.31 10.47
CA SER A 378 13.09 9.88 11.76
C SER A 378 13.90 11.11 12.19
N ARG A 379 15.14 11.27 11.71
CA ARG A 379 15.99 12.43 11.97
C ARG A 379 15.62 13.66 11.12
N LEU A 380 14.90 13.45 10.02
CA LEU A 380 14.46 14.51 9.11
C LEU A 380 13.10 15.09 9.50
N ILE A 381 12.33 14.37 10.32
CA ILE A 381 11.02 14.80 10.80
C ILE A 381 11.19 15.78 11.96
N SER A 382 10.36 16.82 12.02
CA SER A 382 10.45 17.94 12.97
C SER A 382 10.44 17.56 14.45
N GLY A 383 9.97 16.36 14.81
CA GLY A 383 10.01 15.86 16.19
C GLY A 383 11.36 15.29 16.64
N GLY A 384 12.28 15.01 15.71
CA GLY A 384 13.52 14.29 16.00
C GLY A 384 13.31 12.79 16.26
N SER A 385 14.41 12.04 16.23
CA SER A 385 14.37 10.56 16.23
C SER A 385 13.72 9.97 17.49
N GLU A 386 14.02 10.52 18.68
CA GLU A 386 13.48 10.01 19.95
C GLU A 386 11.97 10.18 20.07
N ARG A 387 11.45 11.38 19.73
CA ARG A 387 10.01 11.65 19.80
C ARG A 387 9.24 10.85 18.77
N VAL A 388 9.77 10.75 17.55
CA VAL A 388 9.20 9.91 16.48
C VAL A 388 9.18 8.45 16.92
N LYS A 389 10.29 7.93 17.44
CA LYS A 389 10.37 6.56 17.95
C LYS A 389 9.37 6.31 19.09
N GLY A 390 9.34 7.19 20.09
CA GLY A 390 8.47 7.03 21.27
C GLY A 390 6.97 7.15 20.96
N LEU A 391 6.60 7.75 19.83
CA LEU A 391 5.23 7.72 19.31
C LEU A 391 4.94 6.40 18.58
N LEU A 392 5.93 5.86 17.86
CA LEU A 392 5.79 4.70 16.98
C LEU A 392 6.05 3.34 17.66
N ASP A 393 6.57 3.35 18.88
CA ASP A 393 6.80 2.14 19.67
C ASP A 393 5.47 1.50 20.12
N PRO A 394 5.42 0.16 20.26
CA PRO A 394 6.53 -0.76 20.08
C PRO A 394 6.67 -1.27 18.62
N TYR A 395 5.63 -1.17 17.79
CA TYR A 395 5.61 -1.84 16.48
C TYR A 395 6.59 -1.19 15.48
N THR A 396 6.35 0.05 15.10
CA THR A 396 7.13 0.73 14.04
C THR A 396 8.44 1.26 14.60
N GLY A 397 8.40 1.78 15.83
CA GLY A 397 9.54 2.37 16.49
C GLY A 397 10.68 1.39 16.75
N CYS A 398 10.44 0.07 16.78
CA CYS A 398 11.53 -0.91 16.89
C CYS A 398 12.53 -0.81 15.72
N PHE A 399 12.09 -0.41 14.52
CA PHE A 399 12.95 -0.20 13.33
C PHE A 399 13.74 1.12 13.37
N ILE A 400 13.55 1.95 14.39
CA ILE A 400 14.31 3.20 14.58
C ILE A 400 15.38 2.94 15.64
N SER A 401 16.64 3.07 15.22
CA SER A 401 17.82 2.83 16.06
C SER A 401 18.78 4.02 16.01
N SER A 402 19.43 4.28 17.14
CA SER A 402 20.53 5.25 17.23
C SER A 402 21.81 4.76 16.53
N ILE A 403 21.99 3.44 16.40
CA ILE A 403 23.17 2.79 15.80
C ILE A 403 22.77 1.82 14.66
N PRO A 404 22.06 2.29 13.62
CA PRO A 404 21.37 1.42 12.67
C PRO A 404 22.33 0.56 11.83
N ILE A 405 23.52 1.07 11.50
CA ILE A 405 24.54 0.34 10.74
C ILE A 405 25.03 -0.88 11.54
N THR A 406 25.38 -0.66 12.82
CA THR A 406 25.84 -1.72 13.72
C THR A 406 24.77 -2.79 13.90
N VAL A 407 23.52 -2.38 14.15
CA VAL A 407 22.39 -3.31 14.28
C VAL A 407 22.24 -4.17 13.03
N VAL A 408 22.25 -3.56 11.84
CA VAL A 408 22.05 -4.29 10.58
C VAL A 408 23.16 -5.29 10.30
N TYR A 409 24.43 -4.93 10.46
CA TYR A 409 25.53 -5.86 10.21
C TYR A 409 25.61 -6.99 11.24
N LEU A 410 25.33 -6.70 12.52
CA LEU A 410 25.26 -7.74 13.55
C LEU A 410 24.13 -8.73 13.25
N ARG A 411 22.94 -8.23 12.90
CA ARG A 411 21.81 -9.09 12.51
C ARG A 411 22.13 -9.94 11.29
N LEU A 412 22.72 -9.35 10.24
CA LEU A 412 23.11 -10.08 9.04
C LEU A 412 24.05 -11.26 9.39
N ALA A 413 25.12 -10.97 10.12
CA ALA A 413 26.12 -11.97 10.50
C ALA A 413 25.53 -13.08 11.38
N LEU A 414 24.80 -12.70 12.43
CA LEU A 414 24.20 -13.66 13.36
C LEU A 414 23.11 -14.51 12.70
N LYS A 415 22.31 -13.91 11.80
CA LYS A 415 21.27 -14.65 11.09
C LYS A 415 21.84 -15.63 10.08
N ALA A 416 22.86 -15.23 9.32
CA ALA A 416 23.57 -16.12 8.41
C ALA A 416 24.21 -17.30 9.18
N LEU A 417 24.83 -17.02 10.34
CA LEU A 417 25.38 -18.07 11.20
C LEU A 417 24.29 -19.01 11.75
N SER A 418 23.12 -18.49 12.17
CA SER A 418 21.99 -19.30 12.62
C SER A 418 21.52 -20.25 11.51
N LEU A 419 21.32 -19.71 10.30
CA LEU A 419 20.92 -20.51 9.14
C LEU A 419 21.96 -21.61 8.82
N ALA A 420 23.25 -21.29 8.89
CA ALA A 420 24.30 -22.27 8.68
C ALA A 420 24.30 -23.37 9.75
N ARG A 421 24.12 -23.01 11.03
CA ARG A 421 24.01 -23.98 12.14
C ARG A 421 22.77 -24.87 12.04
N GLU A 422 21.68 -24.36 11.45
CA GLU A 422 20.47 -25.12 11.12
C GLU A 422 20.63 -26.01 9.87
N GLY A 423 21.81 -26.06 9.25
CA GLY A 423 22.07 -26.83 8.02
C GLY A 423 21.55 -26.17 6.74
N LYS A 424 21.02 -24.94 6.82
CA LYS A 424 20.47 -24.17 5.69
C LYS A 424 21.56 -23.35 4.99
N ILE A 425 22.65 -23.99 4.57
CA ILE A 425 23.83 -23.33 3.99
C ILE A 425 23.46 -22.46 2.78
N LYS A 426 22.66 -22.98 1.85
CA LYS A 426 22.20 -22.21 0.66
C LYS A 426 21.45 -20.92 1.03
N TRP A 427 20.67 -20.94 2.11
CA TRP A 427 19.95 -19.76 2.60
C TRP A 427 20.91 -18.73 3.18
N ALA A 428 21.93 -19.20 3.92
CA ALA A 428 22.96 -18.34 4.48
C ALA A 428 23.78 -17.67 3.36
N ASP A 429 24.19 -18.44 2.34
CA ASP A 429 24.93 -17.93 1.19
C ASP A 429 24.13 -16.87 0.43
N GLU A 430 22.86 -17.14 0.13
CA GLU A 430 21.97 -16.18 -0.53
C GLU A 430 21.77 -14.92 0.32
N LEU A 431 21.61 -15.06 1.65
CA LEU A 431 21.50 -13.92 2.56
C LEU A 431 22.75 -13.04 2.55
N ILE A 432 23.94 -13.66 2.59
CA ILE A 432 25.21 -12.93 2.55
C ILE A 432 25.39 -12.26 1.19
N ALA A 433 25.14 -12.97 0.08
CA ALA A 433 25.29 -12.42 -1.27
C ALA A 433 24.34 -11.25 -1.52
N SER A 434 23.05 -11.41 -1.19
CA SER A 434 22.04 -10.36 -1.33
C SER A 434 22.33 -9.17 -0.40
N GLY A 435 22.69 -9.45 0.85
CA GLY A 435 23.05 -8.45 1.85
C GLY A 435 24.29 -7.63 1.45
N ALA A 436 25.34 -8.29 0.96
CA ALA A 436 26.59 -7.66 0.52
C ALA A 436 26.38 -6.70 -0.67
N LYS A 437 25.38 -6.93 -1.52
CA LYS A 437 25.01 -6.00 -2.60
C LYS A 437 24.13 -4.86 -2.08
N ARG A 438 23.03 -5.19 -1.40
CA ARG A 438 21.93 -4.24 -1.13
C ARG A 438 22.19 -3.35 0.10
N ILE A 439 22.80 -3.87 1.16
CA ILE A 439 23.01 -3.12 2.41
C ILE A 439 24.03 -1.98 2.23
N PRO A 440 25.22 -2.20 1.62
CA PRO A 440 26.15 -1.09 1.37
C PRO A 440 25.57 0.01 0.48
N ALA A 441 24.76 -0.36 -0.53
CA ALA A 441 24.05 0.61 -1.37
C ALA A 441 23.06 1.45 -0.53
N ALA A 442 22.27 0.81 0.33
CA ALA A 442 21.35 1.50 1.24
C ALA A 442 22.07 2.42 2.24
N ILE A 443 23.22 2.00 2.79
CA ILE A 443 24.06 2.85 3.65
C ILE A 443 24.59 4.06 2.87
N GLY A 444 25.13 3.84 1.67
CA GLY A 444 25.61 4.92 0.81
C GLY A 444 24.52 5.93 0.46
N PHE A 445 23.30 5.44 0.21
CA PHE A 445 22.14 6.28 -0.01
C PHE A 445 21.73 7.07 1.25
N CYS A 446 21.69 6.43 2.43
CA CYS A 446 21.40 7.12 3.69
C CYS A 446 22.35 8.30 3.95
N SER A 447 23.64 8.13 3.66
CA SER A 447 24.66 9.15 3.92
C SER A 447 24.65 10.31 2.93
N ARG A 448 24.26 10.09 1.66
CA ARG A 448 24.44 11.09 0.59
C ARG A 448 23.16 11.48 -0.16
N GLY A 449 22.18 10.60 -0.25
CA GLY A 449 21.01 10.78 -1.12
C GLY A 449 19.69 10.98 -0.37
N LEU A 450 19.48 10.27 0.74
CA LEU A 450 18.17 10.15 1.39
C LEU A 450 17.55 11.51 1.75
N LYS A 451 18.31 12.39 2.42
CA LYS A 451 17.83 13.72 2.79
C LYS A 451 17.40 14.54 1.57
N GLY A 452 18.27 14.63 0.55
CA GLY A 452 17.99 15.41 -0.65
C GLY A 452 16.84 14.84 -1.49
N GLN A 453 16.67 13.51 -1.51
CA GLN A 453 15.52 12.88 -2.15
C GLN A 453 14.23 13.15 -1.37
N TYR A 454 14.23 12.95 -0.05
CA TYR A 454 13.08 13.24 0.80
C TYR A 454 12.60 14.69 0.68
N GLU A 455 13.52 15.66 0.77
CA GLU A 455 13.18 17.08 0.66
C GLU A 455 12.64 17.46 -0.73
N ARG A 456 13.15 16.85 -1.81
CA ARG A 456 12.63 17.05 -3.16
C ARG A 456 11.24 16.46 -3.32
N GLU A 457 11.03 15.23 -2.86
CA GLU A 457 9.71 14.60 -2.89
C GLU A 457 8.69 15.35 -2.05
N GLN A 458 9.06 15.83 -0.86
CA GLN A 458 8.18 16.65 -0.02
C GLN A 458 7.74 17.93 -0.75
N LYS A 459 8.67 18.61 -1.44
CA LYS A 459 8.36 19.80 -2.25
C LYS A 459 7.44 19.46 -3.42
N ALA A 460 7.69 18.36 -4.12
CA ALA A 460 6.87 17.90 -5.24
C ALA A 460 5.45 17.53 -4.78
N TRP A 461 5.30 16.83 -3.64
CA TRP A 461 3.98 16.50 -3.09
C TRP A 461 3.23 17.75 -2.66
N ARG A 462 3.91 18.73 -2.04
CA ARG A 462 3.29 20.04 -1.77
C ARG A 462 2.78 20.70 -3.04
N LEU A 463 3.58 20.71 -4.11
CA LEU A 463 3.17 21.23 -5.42
C LEU A 463 1.95 20.48 -5.98
N TYR A 464 1.92 19.15 -5.89
CA TYR A 464 0.76 18.35 -6.28
C TYR A 464 -0.52 18.81 -5.57
N TYR A 465 -0.50 18.88 -4.24
CA TYR A 465 -1.67 19.28 -3.45
C TYR A 465 -2.09 20.74 -3.71
N ASP A 466 -1.12 21.66 -3.85
CA ASP A 466 -1.40 23.06 -4.23
C ASP A 466 -2.05 23.13 -5.62
N THR A 467 -1.55 22.34 -6.57
CA THR A 467 -2.03 22.31 -7.97
C THR A 467 -3.45 21.78 -8.02
N MET A 468 -3.73 20.69 -7.29
CA MET A 468 -5.08 20.14 -7.19
C MET A 468 -6.06 21.14 -6.58
N SER A 469 -5.66 21.87 -5.52
CA SER A 469 -6.51 22.91 -4.92
C SER A 469 -6.85 24.01 -5.92
N ALA A 470 -5.82 24.61 -6.55
CA ALA A 470 -6.02 25.69 -7.52
C ALA A 470 -6.81 25.25 -8.76
N LEU A 471 -6.60 24.02 -9.23
CA LEU A 471 -7.37 23.43 -10.31
C LEU A 471 -8.84 23.23 -9.91
N GLY A 472 -9.10 22.78 -8.68
CA GLY A 472 -10.45 22.68 -8.13
C GLY A 472 -11.17 24.04 -8.11
N ASP A 473 -10.52 25.08 -7.59
CA ASP A 473 -11.06 26.44 -7.56
C ASP A 473 -11.36 26.97 -8.97
N SER A 474 -10.46 26.72 -9.92
CA SER A 474 -10.61 27.08 -11.34
C SER A 474 -11.83 26.39 -11.98
N ILE A 475 -12.05 25.11 -11.70
CA ILE A 475 -13.21 24.35 -12.20
C ILE A 475 -14.51 24.87 -11.56
N CYS A 476 -14.53 25.12 -10.25
CA CYS A 476 -15.68 25.68 -9.55
C CYS A 476 -16.07 27.07 -10.08
N ALA A 477 -15.08 27.89 -10.47
CA ALA A 477 -15.29 29.19 -11.08
C ALA A 477 -15.73 29.13 -12.56
N GLY A 478 -15.82 27.93 -13.16
CA GLY A 478 -16.18 27.77 -14.58
C GLY A 478 -15.11 28.25 -15.55
N ASN A 479 -13.84 28.34 -15.12
CA ASN A 479 -12.74 28.79 -15.97
C ASN A 479 -12.53 27.80 -17.15
N PRO A 480 -12.53 28.26 -18.42
CA PRO A 480 -12.35 27.39 -19.58
C PRO A 480 -11.12 26.48 -19.52
N SER A 481 -9.98 26.99 -19.03
CA SER A 481 -8.77 26.20 -18.89
C SER A 481 -8.90 25.08 -17.86
N GLY A 482 -9.52 25.37 -16.71
CA GLY A 482 -9.79 24.35 -15.68
C GLY A 482 -10.72 23.25 -16.21
N LEU A 483 -11.75 23.63 -16.98
CA LEU A 483 -12.67 22.69 -17.62
C LEU A 483 -11.99 21.82 -18.69
N GLU A 484 -11.05 22.38 -19.45
CA GLU A 484 -10.25 21.65 -20.42
C GLU A 484 -9.31 20.63 -19.73
N MET A 485 -8.65 21.00 -18.63
CA MET A 485 -7.84 20.06 -17.84
C MET A 485 -8.70 18.92 -17.29
N ARG A 486 -9.92 19.22 -16.83
CA ARG A 486 -10.89 18.21 -16.40
C ARG A 486 -11.29 17.26 -17.53
N LYS A 487 -11.49 17.79 -18.74
CA LYS A 487 -11.79 16.97 -19.92
C LYS A 487 -10.64 16.01 -20.23
N ARG A 488 -9.40 16.50 -20.30
CA ARG A 488 -8.20 15.66 -20.53
C ARG A 488 -8.03 14.58 -19.48
N ALA A 489 -8.25 14.93 -18.20
CA ALA A 489 -8.22 13.97 -17.11
C ALA A 489 -9.24 12.84 -17.32
N ARG A 490 -10.48 13.17 -17.70
CA ARG A 490 -11.53 12.18 -18.00
C ARG A 490 -11.17 11.31 -19.20
N ASP A 491 -10.60 11.91 -20.26
CA ASP A 491 -10.16 11.17 -21.43
C ASP A 491 -9.10 10.14 -21.05
N ILE A 492 -8.09 10.52 -20.26
CA ILE A 492 -7.04 9.59 -19.77
C ILE A 492 -7.66 8.48 -18.93
N VAL A 493 -8.45 8.82 -17.91
CA VAL A 493 -9.08 7.86 -17.00
C VAL A 493 -10.01 6.88 -17.74
N SER A 494 -10.73 7.36 -18.76
CA SER A 494 -11.63 6.50 -19.55
C SER A 494 -10.91 5.41 -20.36
N ARG A 495 -9.63 5.61 -20.68
CA ARG A 495 -8.78 4.61 -21.36
C ARG A 495 -8.30 3.54 -20.38
N CYS A 496 -8.15 3.87 -19.10
CA CYS A 496 -7.77 2.94 -18.04
C CYS A 496 -8.93 2.01 -17.62
N LEU A 497 -10.18 2.38 -17.95
CA LEU A 497 -11.35 1.56 -17.64
C LEU A 497 -11.30 0.24 -18.42
N VAL A 498 -11.32 -0.88 -17.70
CA VAL A 498 -11.45 -2.20 -18.31
C VAL A 498 -12.85 -2.33 -18.89
N LYS A 499 -12.93 -2.32 -20.22
CA LYS A 499 -14.17 -2.59 -20.93
C LYS A 499 -14.34 -4.08 -21.09
N LYS A 500 -15.52 -4.60 -20.75
CA LYS A 500 -15.93 -5.92 -21.19
C LYS A 500 -15.92 -5.89 -22.72
N ARG A 501 -14.95 -6.53 -23.36
CA ARG A 501 -15.02 -6.75 -24.79
C ARG A 501 -16.24 -7.63 -25.02
N GLY A 502 -17.30 -7.04 -25.56
CA GLY A 502 -18.41 -7.80 -26.10
C GLY A 502 -17.83 -8.80 -27.08
N LEU A 503 -18.24 -10.07 -26.93
CA LEU A 503 -18.43 -10.99 -28.02
C LEU A 503 -19.25 -10.27 -29.10
N ASN A 504 -18.58 -9.54 -29.99
CA ASN A 504 -19.17 -8.88 -31.15
C ASN A 504 -18.24 -9.08 -32.34
N ARG A 505 -18.00 -10.36 -32.68
CA ARG A 505 -18.48 -11.01 -33.91
C ARG A 505 -17.91 -12.41 -34.00
#